data_AF-A0A4V3SXS9-F1
#
_entry.id   AF-A0A4V3SXS9-F1
#
_cell.length_a   1.000
_cell.length_b   1.000
_cell.length_c   1.000
_cell.angle_alpha   90.00
_cell.angle_beta   90.00
_cell.angle_gamma   90.00
#
_symmetry.space_group_name_H-M   'P 1'
#
loop_
_entity.id
_entity.type
_entity.pdbx_description
1 polymer ?
#
loop_
_entity_poly.entity_id
_entity_poly.type
_entity_poly.pdbx_seq_one_letter_code
_entity_poly.pdbx_strand_id
1 'polypeptide(L)' 'FELDDNARWRLLEGLDDISLTLQNEADIATYESTRPSHKPRTIQA' A
#
# COMPACT_ATOMS: atom_id res chain seq x y z
N PHE A 1 15.18 21.17 8.61
CA PHE A 1 14.07 20.71 9.45
C PHE A 1 14.49 19.41 10.10
N GLU A 2 13.99 19.11 11.28
CA GLU A 2 14.24 17.84 11.96
C GLU A 2 13.26 16.78 11.43
N LEU A 3 13.75 15.58 11.14
CA LEU A 3 12.94 14.43 10.75
C LEU A 3 13.06 13.38 11.83
N ASP A 4 11.94 12.77 12.21
CA ASP A 4 11.98 11.56 13.02
C ASP A 4 12.64 10.42 12.23
N ASP A 5 13.12 9.42 12.96
CA ASP A 5 13.89 8.32 12.38
C ASP A 5 13.09 7.49 11.37
N ASN A 6 11.76 7.38 11.52
CA ASN A 6 10.90 6.64 10.61
C ASN A 6 10.76 7.40 9.27
N ALA A 7 10.53 8.70 9.32
CA ALA A 7 10.45 9.55 8.13
C ALA A 7 11.78 9.57 7.35
N ARG A 8 12.92 9.59 8.06
CA ARG A 8 14.25 9.54 7.42
C ARG A 8 14.51 8.20 6.71
N TRP A 9 14.14 7.08 7.34
CA TRP A 9 14.33 5.75 6.76
C TRP A 9 13.47 5.54 5.50
N ARG A 10 12.20 5.96 5.52
CA ARG A 10 11.29 5.89 4.35
C ARG A 10 11.83 6.65 3.14
N LEU A 11 12.41 7.83 3.37
CA LEU A 11 13.00 8.65 2.32
C LEU A 11 14.28 8.04 1.72
N LEU A 12 15.11 7.39 2.55
CA LEU A 12 16.37 6.79 2.09
C LEU A 12 16.14 5.49 1.31
N GLU A 13 15.21 4.65 1.75
CA GLU A 13 14.90 3.38 1.10
C GLU A 13 13.93 3.54 -0.08
N GLY A 14 13.29 4.72 -0.22
CA GLY A 14 12.23 4.96 -1.20
C GLY A 14 10.97 4.13 -0.94
N LEU A 15 10.86 3.53 0.25
CA LEU A 15 9.75 2.68 0.66
C LEU A 15 8.79 3.52 1.49
N ASP A 16 7.61 3.77 0.92
CA ASP A 16 6.47 4.31 1.67
C ASP A 16 5.67 3.16 2.32
N ASP A 17 4.76 3.45 3.25
CA ASP A 17 3.90 2.42 3.88
C ASP A 17 3.10 1.63 2.83
N ILE A 18 2.77 2.26 1.70
CA ILE A 18 2.15 1.56 0.56
C ILE A 18 3.13 0.61 -0.14
N SER A 19 4.42 0.91 -0.17
CA SER A 19 5.44 0.03 -0.76
C SER A 19 5.58 -1.26 0.06
N LEU A 20 5.48 -1.19 1.39
CA LEU A 20 5.42 -2.36 2.27
C LEU A 20 4.14 -3.19 2.03
N THR A 21 3.01 -2.52 1.83
CA THR A 21 1.73 -3.18 1.51
C THR A 21 1.81 -3.90 0.16
N LEU A 22 2.39 -3.26 -0.85
CA LEU A 22 2.52 -3.78 -2.22
C LEU A 22 3.52 -4.92 -2.35
N GLN A 23 4.37 -5.21 -1.35
CA GLN A 23 5.14 -6.47 -1.34
C GLN A 23 4.24 -7.71 -1.37
N ASN A 24 2.98 -7.58 -0.92
CA ASN A 24 1.99 -8.65 -0.91
C ASN A 24 0.93 -8.47 -2.02
N GLU A 25 1.28 -7.80 -3.13
CA GLU A 25 0.34 -7.48 -4.22
C GLU A 25 -0.43 -8.70 -4.74
N ALA A 26 0.22 -9.85 -4.89
CA ALA A 26 -0.41 -11.08 -5.38
C ALA A 26 -1.52 -11.59 -4.44
N ASP A 27 -1.29 -11.52 -3.14
CA ASP A 27 -2.28 -11.93 -2.13
C ASP A 27 -3.45 -10.95 -2.08
N ILE A 28 -3.14 -9.64 -2.18
CA ILE A 28 -4.16 -8.59 -2.28
C ILE A 28 -5.03 -8.83 -3.52
N ALA A 29 -4.45 -9.07 -4.69
CA ALA A 29 -5.20 -9.34 -5.92
C ALA A 29 -6.10 -10.57 -5.79
N THR A 30 -5.60 -11.65 -5.16
CA THR A 30 -6.38 -12.87 -4.90
C THR A 30 -7.57 -12.58 -3.99
N TYR A 31 -7.34 -11.88 -2.88
CA TYR A 31 -8.41 -11.48 -1.97
C TYR A 31 -9.47 -10.62 -2.68
N GLU A 32 -9.03 -9.60 -3.42
CA GLU A 32 -9.89 -8.66 -4.13
C GLU A 32 -10.73 -9.33 -5.23
N SER A 33 -10.25 -10.42 -5.83
CA SER A 33 -11.02 -11.21 -6.81
C SER A 33 -12.32 -11.78 -6.24
N THR A 34 -12.39 -11.97 -4.91
CA THR A 34 -13.55 -12.52 -4.21
C THR A 34 -14.42 -11.45 -3.54
N ARG A 35 -14.10 -10.16 -3.71
CA ARG A 35 -14.80 -9.05 -3.03
C ARG A 35 -16.30 -9.03 -3.39
N PRO A 36 -17.21 -9.08 -2.41
CA PRO A 36 -18.64 -8.93 -2.65
C PRO A 36 -18.99 -7.62 -3.37
N SER A 37 -19.92 -7.69 -4.33
CA SER A 37 -20.24 -6.58 -5.24
C SER A 37 -20.83 -5.34 -4.58
N HIS A 38 -21.43 -5.48 -3.40
CA HIS A 38 -22.02 -4.36 -2.64
C HIS A 38 -20.98 -3.54 -1.86
N LYS A 39 -19.72 -3.98 -1.78
CA LYS A 39 -18.66 -3.22 -1.12
C LYS A 39 -18.16 -2.09 -2.02
N PRO A 40 -17.75 -0.95 -1.45
CA PRO A 40 -17.14 0.13 -2.21
C PRO A 40 -15.86 -0.38 -2.89
N ARG A 41 -15.61 0.11 -4.11
CA ARG A 41 -14.40 -0.13 -4.89
C ARG A 41 -13.81 1.19 -5.36
N THR A 42 -12.50 1.26 -5.43
CA THR A 42 -11.79 2.34 -6.11
C THR A 42 -12.12 2.30 -7.59
N ILE A 43 -12.43 3.47 -8.15
CA ILE A 43 -12.59 3.67 -9.59
C ILE A 43 -11.21 3.92 -10.19
N GLN A 44 -10.91 3.30 -11.35
CA GLN A 44 -9.68 3.60 -12.07
C GLN A 44 -9.73 5.05 -12.58
N ALA A 45 -8.58 5.75 -12.51
CA ALA A 45 -8.43 7.13 -12.96
C ALA A 45 -8.41 7.24 -14.49
#